data_AF-A0A818C9U1-F1
#
_entry.id   AF-A0A818C9U1-F1
#
_cell.length_a   1.000
_cell.length_b   1.000
_cell.length_c   1.000
_cell.angle_alpha   90.00
_cell.angle_beta   90.00
_cell.angle_gamma   90.00
#
_symmetry.space_group_name_H-M   'P 1'
#
loop_
_entity.id
_entity.type
_entity.pdbx_description
1 polymer ?
#
loop_
_entity_poly.entity_id
_entity_poly.type
_entity_poly.pdbx_seq_one_letter_code
_entity_poly.pdbx_strand_id
1 'polypeptide(L)'
;MANNDEYESFLQTHEFQLLVNNIPKHFYRRLYEKMKNEIFDSGSYFQLCPVDDDDDDLERIYNPERRYYVSTLEDVVLDPNNDENAIFLIDHAWTYRIKDARSNLMNIPNLYERMASLMNVDAETKEDSIEVILQRMWKYNQTYTLTSTQIDPQQDCEEAYEPYW
;
A
#
# COMPACT_ATOMS: atom_id res chain seq x y z
N MET A 1 -23.67 -5.99 -14.07
CA MET A 1 -23.90 -7.22 -13.28
C MET A 1 -22.70 -8.11 -13.53
N ALA A 2 -21.81 -8.26 -12.54
CA ALA A 2 -20.65 -9.14 -12.72
C ALA A 2 -21.12 -10.57 -13.00
N ASN A 3 -20.42 -11.29 -13.88
CA ASN A 3 -20.79 -12.66 -14.21
C ASN A 3 -20.71 -13.50 -12.93
N ASN A 4 -21.79 -14.23 -12.59
CA ASN A 4 -21.86 -14.92 -11.30
C ASN A 4 -20.74 -15.96 -11.16
N ASP A 5 -20.32 -16.55 -12.28
CA ASP A 5 -19.22 -17.53 -12.33
C ASP A 5 -17.88 -16.96 -11.88
N GLU A 6 -17.56 -15.70 -12.23
CA GLU A 6 -16.30 -15.07 -11.85
C GLU A 6 -16.27 -14.74 -10.34
N TYR A 7 -17.42 -14.36 -9.78
CA TYR A 7 -17.53 -14.15 -8.34
C TYR A 7 -17.39 -15.44 -7.55
N GLU A 8 -17.98 -16.54 -8.03
CA GLU A 8 -17.79 -17.85 -7.39
C GLU A 8 -16.31 -18.27 -7.44
N SER A 9 -15.62 -18.03 -8.56
CA SER A 9 -14.17 -18.25 -8.66
C SER A 9 -13.36 -17.40 -7.68
N PHE A 10 -13.76 -16.13 -7.48
CA PHE A 10 -13.16 -15.25 -6.48
C PHE A 10 -13.33 -15.82 -5.07
N LEU A 11 -14.55 -16.24 -4.71
CA LEU A 11 -14.81 -16.83 -3.39
C LEU A 11 -14.01 -18.13 -3.19
N GLN A 12 -13.98 -19.02 -4.17
CA GLN A 12 -13.19 -20.25 -4.08
C GLN A 12 -11.71 -20.00 -3.78
N THR A 13 -11.17 -18.89 -4.28
CA THR A 13 -9.76 -18.52 -4.11
C THR A 13 -9.50 -17.76 -2.80
N HIS A 14 -10.40 -16.85 -2.44
CA HIS A 14 -10.14 -15.85 -1.40
C HIS A 14 -11.00 -15.98 -0.14
N GLU A 15 -12.02 -16.86 -0.11
CA GLU A 15 -12.94 -16.98 1.04
C GLU A 15 -12.18 -17.22 2.36
N PHE A 16 -11.15 -18.07 2.34
CA PHE A 16 -10.32 -18.31 3.52
C PHE A 16 -9.62 -17.03 4.02
N GLN A 17 -9.09 -16.22 3.10
CA GLN A 17 -8.43 -14.95 3.45
C GLN A 17 -9.44 -13.95 4.03
N LEU A 18 -10.64 -13.86 3.44
CA LEU A 18 -11.72 -12.98 3.91
C LEU A 18 -12.20 -13.39 5.30
N LEU A 19 -12.32 -14.70 5.55
CA LEU A 19 -12.73 -15.24 6.85
C LEU A 19 -11.69 -14.97 7.95
N VAL A 20 -10.40 -15.26 7.69
CA VAL A 20 -9.32 -15.06 8.67
C VAL A 20 -9.12 -13.59 9.02
N ASN A 21 -9.39 -12.68 8.07
CA ASN A 21 -9.39 -11.24 8.31
C ASN A 21 -10.71 -10.69 8.89
N ASN A 22 -11.64 -11.56 9.27
CA ASN A 22 -12.95 -11.22 9.84
C ASN A 22 -13.75 -10.24 8.96
N ILE A 23 -13.66 -10.35 7.63
CA ILE A 23 -14.48 -9.55 6.72
C ILE A 23 -15.91 -10.15 6.69
N PRO A 24 -16.95 -9.36 7.00
CA PRO A 24 -18.33 -9.82 6.91
C PRO A 24 -18.76 -10.22 5.49
N LYS A 25 -19.56 -11.28 5.38
CA LYS A 25 -19.99 -11.86 4.08
C LYS A 25 -20.75 -10.90 3.17
N HIS A 26 -21.50 -9.96 3.75
CA HIS A 26 -22.25 -8.98 2.95
C HIS A 26 -21.34 -8.02 2.17
N PHE A 27 -20.06 -7.90 2.55
CA PHE A 27 -19.08 -7.11 1.80
C PHE A 27 -18.42 -7.87 0.65
N TYR A 28 -18.53 -9.20 0.57
CA TYR A 28 -17.72 -9.99 -0.37
C TYR A 28 -17.99 -9.64 -1.82
N ARG A 29 -19.28 -9.46 -2.16
CA ARG A 29 -19.69 -9.05 -3.50
C ARG A 29 -19.10 -7.68 -3.84
N ARG A 30 -19.24 -6.71 -2.93
CA ARG A 30 -18.78 -5.35 -3.16
C ARG A 30 -17.26 -5.27 -3.27
N LEU A 31 -16.55 -5.98 -2.41
CA LEU A 31 -15.10 -6.09 -2.43
C LEU A 31 -14.61 -6.67 -3.76
N TYR A 32 -15.23 -7.76 -4.21
CA TYR A 32 -14.92 -8.36 -5.52
C TYR A 32 -15.12 -7.36 -6.66
N GLU A 33 -16.24 -6.62 -6.68
CA GLU A 33 -16.49 -5.60 -7.71
C GLU A 33 -15.44 -4.50 -7.68
N LYS A 34 -15.03 -4.04 -6.50
CA LYS A 34 -13.99 -3.02 -6.37
C LYS A 34 -12.64 -3.54 -6.85
N MET A 35 -12.24 -4.76 -6.46
CA MET A 35 -10.99 -5.37 -6.90
C MET A 35 -10.96 -5.62 -8.41
N LYS A 36 -12.05 -6.16 -8.97
CA LYS A 36 -12.15 -6.45 -10.41
C LYS A 36 -12.02 -5.20 -11.27
N ASN A 37 -12.57 -4.07 -10.80
CA ASN A 37 -12.59 -2.82 -11.54
C ASN A 37 -11.51 -1.84 -11.05
N GLU A 38 -10.58 -2.27 -10.20
CA GLU A 38 -9.50 -1.45 -9.65
C GLU A 38 -10.01 -0.14 -8.99
N ILE A 39 -11.12 -0.24 -8.25
CA ILE A 39 -11.74 0.89 -7.55
C ILE A 39 -11.08 1.05 -6.18
N PHE A 40 -10.16 2.01 -6.07
CA PHE A 40 -9.46 2.39 -4.82
C PHE A 40 -10.05 3.68 -4.25
N ASP A 41 -11.17 3.56 -3.56
CA ASP A 41 -12.02 4.69 -3.19
C ASP A 41 -11.73 5.30 -1.82
N SER A 42 -10.82 4.74 -1.03
CA SER A 42 -10.54 5.23 0.33
C SER A 42 -10.25 6.73 0.38
N GLY A 43 -9.48 7.24 -0.59
CA GLY A 43 -9.08 8.65 -0.68
C GLY A 43 -10.21 9.63 -1.02
N SER A 44 -11.39 9.14 -1.40
CA SER A 44 -12.59 9.98 -1.53
C SER A 44 -13.37 10.10 -0.23
N TYR A 45 -13.20 9.16 0.71
CA TYR A 45 -13.96 9.13 1.96
C TYR A 45 -13.17 9.64 3.16
N PHE A 46 -11.87 9.35 3.23
CA PHE A 46 -11.04 9.74 4.36
C PHE A 46 -9.57 9.90 3.99
N GLN A 47 -8.86 10.63 4.83
CA GLN A 47 -7.42 10.82 4.74
C GLN A 47 -6.76 10.70 6.12
N LEU A 48 -5.47 10.39 6.13
CA LEU A 48 -4.64 10.42 7.33
C LEU A 48 -4.02 11.82 7.46
N CYS A 49 -4.30 12.49 8.57
CA CYS A 49 -3.73 13.79 8.90
C CYS A 49 -2.72 13.63 10.04
N PRO A 50 -1.52 14.24 9.95
CA PRO A 50 -0.58 14.24 11.06
C PRO A 50 -1.18 15.03 12.24
N VAL A 51 -0.88 14.59 13.46
CA VAL A 51 -1.12 15.39 14.65
C VAL A 51 -0.02 16.45 14.71
N ASP A 52 -0.40 17.73 14.71
CA ASP A 52 0.53 18.82 14.96
C ASP A 52 0.90 18.78 16.45
N ASP A 53 2.05 18.19 16.76
CA ASP A 53 2.67 18.38 18.07
C ASP A 53 3.37 19.76 18.02
N ASP A 54 2.92 20.71 18.85
CA ASP A 54 3.38 22.13 18.90
C ASP A 54 4.88 22.34 19.19
N ASP A 55 5.69 21.28 19.21
CA ASP A 55 7.14 21.36 19.40
C ASP A 55 7.84 21.44 18.04
N ASP A 56 8.91 22.24 17.96
CA ASP A 56 9.77 22.60 16.81
C ASP A 56 10.34 21.43 15.95
N ASP A 57 9.81 20.21 16.05
CA ASP A 57 10.17 19.00 15.30
C ASP A 57 9.58 18.95 13.87
N LEU A 58 8.97 20.03 13.38
CA LEU A 58 8.46 20.16 12.01
C LEU A 58 9.55 19.94 10.94
N GLU A 59 10.84 19.98 11.30
CA GLU A 59 11.96 19.72 10.39
C GLU A 59 12.38 18.23 10.29
N ARG A 60 11.85 17.32 11.12
CA ARG A 60 12.17 15.89 10.97
C ARG A 60 11.40 15.29 9.80
N ILE A 61 12.09 15.20 8.66
CA ILE A 61 11.67 14.52 7.41
C ILE A 61 11.05 13.12 7.67
N TYR A 62 11.47 12.45 8.73
CA TYR A 62 10.85 11.20 9.20
C TYR A 62 10.85 11.17 10.73
N ASN A 63 9.65 11.18 11.31
CA ASN A 63 9.43 10.89 12.72
C ASN A 63 8.61 9.59 12.82
N PRO A 64 9.23 8.45 13.21
CA PRO A 64 8.53 7.18 13.36
C PRO A 64 7.46 7.22 14.47
N GLU A 65 7.53 8.20 15.37
CA GLU A 65 6.57 8.44 16.45
C GLU A 65 5.47 9.42 16.03
N ARG A 66 5.50 9.93 14.79
CA ARG A 66 4.47 10.85 14.29
C ARG A 66 3.11 10.17 14.34
N ARG A 67 2.20 10.77 15.10
CA ARG A 67 0.83 10.29 15.26
C ARG A 67 -0.01 10.81 14.11
N TYR A 68 -0.95 9.98 13.67
CA TYR A 68 -1.92 10.33 12.64
C TYR A 68 -3.33 10.13 13.18
N TYR A 69 -4.25 10.99 12.77
CA TYR A 69 -5.69 10.78 12.93
C TYR A 69 -6.33 10.60 11.56
N VAL A 70 -7.44 9.86 11.53
CA VAL A 70 -8.25 9.71 10.31
C VAL A 70 -9.26 10.85 10.28
N SER A 71 -9.27 11.60 9.19
CA SER A 71 -10.26 12.66 8.93
C SER A 71 -11.17 12.24 7.79
N THR A 72 -12.48 12.37 7.98
CA THR A 72 -13.48 12.14 6.93
C THR A 72 -13.50 13.30 5.95
N LEU A 73 -13.55 13.00 4.66
CA LEU A 73 -13.61 13.98 3.57
C LEU A 73 -15.04 14.25 3.12
N GLU A 74 -15.94 13.32 3.38
CA GLU A 74 -17.37 13.44 3.11
C GLU A 74 -18.18 13.30 4.40
N ASP A 75 -19.31 14.01 4.47
CA ASP A 75 -20.28 13.90 5.57
C ASP A 75 -21.19 12.66 5.46
N VAL A 76 -20.78 11.66 4.67
CA VAL A 76 -21.55 10.43 4.44
C VAL A 76 -21.43 9.51 5.66
N VAL A 77 -22.57 9.16 6.25
CA VAL A 77 -22.66 8.18 7.33
C VAL A 77 -23.06 6.84 6.74
N LEU A 78 -22.11 5.90 6.68
CA LEU A 78 -22.38 4.52 6.26
C LEU A 78 -22.65 3.64 7.48
N ASP A 79 -23.69 2.80 7.43
CA ASP A 79 -23.92 1.76 8.43
C ASP A 79 -23.20 0.48 8.01
N PRO A 80 -22.14 0.04 8.72
CA PRO A 80 -21.37 -1.14 8.33
C PRO A 80 -22.18 -2.44 8.33
N ASN A 81 -23.36 -2.48 8.97
CA ASN A 81 -24.20 -3.67 8.97
C ASN A 81 -25.20 -3.70 7.82
N ASN A 82 -25.52 -2.56 7.23
CA ASN A 82 -26.61 -2.41 6.26
C ASN A 82 -26.15 -1.83 4.91
N ASP A 83 -24.97 -1.19 4.85
CA ASP A 83 -24.42 -0.60 3.63
C ASP A 83 -23.22 -1.42 3.14
N GLU A 84 -23.37 -2.03 1.97
CA GLU A 84 -22.31 -2.81 1.31
C GLU A 84 -21.10 -1.97 0.91
N ASN A 85 -21.23 -0.64 0.81
CA ASN A 85 -20.13 0.27 0.49
C ASN A 85 -19.26 0.64 1.68
N ALA A 86 -19.61 0.22 2.90
CA ALA A 86 -18.83 0.45 4.12
C ALA A 86 -17.55 -0.43 4.21
N ILE A 87 -16.92 -0.68 3.07
CA ILE A 87 -15.62 -1.35 2.90
C ILE A 87 -14.85 -0.58 1.83
N PHE A 88 -13.61 -0.17 2.11
CA PHE A 88 -12.84 0.70 1.22
C PHE A 88 -11.57 0.00 0.75
N LEU A 89 -11.17 0.25 -0.48
CA LEU A 89 -9.89 -0.23 -0.99
C LEU A 89 -8.89 0.92 -1.10
N ILE A 90 -7.66 0.61 -0.68
CA ILE A 90 -6.48 1.43 -0.89
C ILE A 90 -5.44 0.56 -1.59
N ASP A 91 -4.71 1.14 -2.53
CA ASP A 91 -3.61 0.45 -3.20
C ASP A 91 -2.34 0.48 -2.35
N HIS A 92 -1.49 -0.53 -2.51
CA HIS A 92 -0.15 -0.50 -1.96
C HIS A 92 0.69 0.48 -2.78
N ALA A 93 1.31 1.46 -2.11
CA ALA A 93 2.07 2.51 -2.79
C ALA A 93 3.09 1.97 -3.80
N TRP A 94 3.82 0.91 -3.40
CA TRP A 94 4.77 0.19 -4.23
C TRP A 94 5.22 -1.13 -3.58
N THR A 95 5.15 -2.25 -4.32
CA THR A 95 5.71 -3.55 -3.93
C THR A 95 6.94 -3.87 -4.79
N TYR A 96 8.04 -4.28 -4.17
CA TYR A 96 9.30 -4.53 -4.89
C TYR A 96 10.26 -5.44 -4.11
N ARG A 97 11.27 -5.97 -4.82
CA ARG A 97 12.50 -6.52 -4.22
C ARG A 97 13.59 -5.45 -4.28
N ILE A 98 14.47 -5.41 -3.28
CA ILE A 98 15.53 -4.38 -3.16
C ILE A 98 16.34 -4.24 -4.46
N LYS A 99 16.74 -5.36 -5.08
CA LYS A 99 17.52 -5.36 -6.33
C LYS A 99 16.81 -4.68 -7.51
N ASP A 100 15.48 -4.69 -7.52
CA ASP A 100 14.66 -4.12 -8.60
C ASP A 100 14.28 -2.65 -8.31
N ALA A 101 14.52 -2.16 -7.10
CA ALA A 101 14.02 -0.88 -6.61
C ALA A 101 14.42 0.29 -7.51
N ARG A 102 15.71 0.39 -7.85
CA ARG A 102 16.23 1.44 -8.74
C ARG A 102 15.64 1.36 -10.14
N SER A 103 15.62 0.16 -10.72
CA SER A 103 15.09 -0.06 -12.07
C SER A 103 13.62 0.35 -12.15
N ASN A 104 12.83 -0.03 -11.14
CA ASN A 104 11.43 0.35 -11.02
C ASN A 104 11.25 1.88 -10.98
N LEU A 105 12.00 2.60 -10.13
CA LEU A 105 11.92 4.06 -10.04
C LEU A 105 12.33 4.76 -11.35
N MET A 106 13.24 4.18 -12.12
CA MET A 106 13.64 4.73 -13.42
C MET A 106 12.58 4.51 -14.49
N ASN A 107 12.02 3.30 -14.55
CA ASN A 107 11.30 2.80 -15.70
C ASN A 107 9.77 2.73 -15.54
N ILE A 108 9.25 2.59 -14.31
CA ILE A 108 7.81 2.56 -14.06
C ILE A 108 7.28 4.00 -14.13
N PRO A 109 6.34 4.30 -15.05
CA PRO A 109 5.81 5.64 -15.20
C PRO A 109 5.19 6.16 -13.89
N ASN A 110 5.43 7.43 -13.58
CA ASN A 110 4.87 8.13 -12.42
C ASN A 110 5.25 7.55 -11.05
N LEU A 111 6.10 6.51 -10.98
CA LEU A 111 6.45 5.89 -9.69
C LEU A 111 7.38 6.80 -8.89
N TYR A 112 8.42 7.35 -9.51
CA TYR A 112 9.37 8.18 -8.78
C TYR A 112 8.74 9.48 -8.31
N GLU A 113 7.86 10.10 -9.10
CA GLU A 113 7.16 11.34 -8.74
C GLU A 113 6.28 11.10 -7.50
N ARG A 114 5.56 9.98 -7.48
CA ARG A 114 4.75 9.59 -6.31
C ARG A 114 5.62 9.34 -5.10
N MET A 115 6.74 8.61 -5.23
CA MET A 115 7.63 8.31 -4.11
C MET A 115 8.34 9.57 -3.60
N ALA A 116 8.75 10.46 -4.49
CA ALA A 116 9.33 11.75 -4.13
C ALA A 116 8.34 12.60 -3.34
N SER A 117 7.10 12.72 -3.83
CA SER A 117 6.03 13.46 -3.13
C SER A 117 5.72 12.84 -1.77
N LEU A 118 5.56 11.51 -1.70
CA LEU A 118 5.26 10.79 -0.45
C LEU A 118 6.37 10.95 0.59
N MET A 119 7.62 10.96 0.16
CA MET A 119 8.79 11.04 1.02
C MET A 119 9.33 12.47 1.19
N ASN A 120 8.59 13.45 0.69
CA ASN A 120 8.95 14.87 0.66
C ASN A 120 10.40 15.11 0.20
N VAL A 121 10.74 14.49 -0.94
CA VAL A 121 12.04 14.62 -1.60
C VAL A 121 11.94 15.72 -2.64
N ASP A 122 12.71 16.78 -2.44
CA ASP A 122 12.91 17.86 -3.39
C ASP A 122 14.39 17.86 -3.79
N ALA A 123 14.67 17.52 -5.04
CA ALA A 123 16.02 17.50 -5.60
C ALA A 123 15.99 18.00 -7.05
N GLU A 124 17.11 18.57 -7.50
CA GLU A 124 17.20 19.26 -8.80
C GLU A 124 17.01 18.33 -10.00
N THR A 125 17.40 17.05 -9.86
CA THR A 125 17.31 16.06 -10.93
C THR A 125 16.51 14.83 -10.51
N LYS A 126 15.98 14.11 -11.50
CA LYS A 126 15.30 12.83 -11.28
C LYS A 126 16.25 11.80 -10.67
N GLU A 127 17.48 11.74 -11.16
CA GLU A 127 18.50 10.81 -10.71
C GLU A 127 18.86 11.04 -9.23
N ASP A 128 19.03 12.29 -8.82
CA ASP A 128 19.29 12.65 -7.42
C ASP A 128 18.08 12.34 -6.54
N SER A 129 16.87 12.61 -7.03
CA SER A 129 15.63 12.27 -6.33
C SER A 129 15.53 10.76 -6.07
N ILE A 130 15.84 9.94 -7.08
CA ILE A 130 15.84 8.47 -6.99
C ILE A 130 16.86 8.00 -5.95
N GLU A 131 18.05 8.59 -5.91
CA GLU A 131 19.07 8.26 -4.91
C GLU A 131 18.57 8.55 -3.49
N VAL A 132 18.01 9.73 -3.27
CA VAL A 132 17.46 10.13 -1.97
C VAL A 132 16.29 9.23 -1.55
N ILE A 133 15.41 8.86 -2.50
CA ILE A 133 14.33 7.89 -2.26
C ILE A 133 14.92 6.55 -1.80
N LEU A 134 15.86 5.98 -2.54
CA LEU A 134 16.46 4.69 -2.20
C LEU A 134 17.15 4.70 -0.83
N GLN A 135 17.82 5.80 -0.47
CA GLN A 135 18.47 5.95 0.84
C GLN A 135 17.47 6.09 2.00
N ARG A 136 16.26 6.59 1.74
CA ARG A 136 15.24 6.87 2.77
C ARG A 136 14.12 5.84 2.82
N MET A 137 13.97 5.01 1.79
CA MET A 137 12.82 4.11 1.65
C MET A 137 12.68 3.14 2.83
N TRP A 138 13.79 2.70 3.43
CA TRP A 138 13.80 1.79 4.57
C TRP A 138 12.98 2.30 5.76
N LYS A 139 12.84 3.62 5.90
CA LYS A 139 12.03 4.26 6.93
C LYS A 139 10.53 4.02 6.73
N TYR A 140 10.08 3.81 5.51
CA TYR A 140 8.67 3.65 5.15
C TYR A 140 8.29 2.22 4.79
N ASN A 141 9.29 1.36 4.54
CA ASN A 141 9.06 0.00 4.10
C ASN A 141 8.49 -0.88 5.21
N GLN A 142 7.44 -1.61 4.88
CA GLN A 142 7.08 -2.83 5.60
C GLN A 142 7.65 -4.05 4.86
N THR A 143 8.06 -5.07 5.62
CA THR A 143 8.52 -6.33 5.04
C THR A 143 7.43 -7.38 5.20
N TYR A 144 7.20 -8.17 4.15
CA TYR A 144 6.31 -9.32 4.21
C TYR A 144 6.98 -10.48 3.47
N THR A 145 6.67 -11.71 3.90
CA THR A 145 7.18 -12.92 3.26
C THR A 145 6.04 -13.59 2.52
N LEU A 146 6.22 -13.81 1.23
CA LEU A 146 5.32 -14.65 0.45
C LEU A 146 5.78 -16.11 0.60
N THR A 147 5.04 -16.89 1.39
CA THR A 147 5.19 -18.35 1.38
C THR A 147 4.45 -18.89 0.16
N SER A 148 5.00 -18.73 -1.05
CA SER A 148 4.53 -19.53 -2.17
C SER A 148 5.16 -20.92 -2.05
N THR A 149 4.34 -21.97 -2.18
CA THR A 149 4.76 -23.38 -2.14
C THR A 149 5.61 -23.81 -3.34
N GLN A 150 6.14 -22.86 -4.12
CA GLN A 150 6.95 -23.07 -5.33
C GLN A 150 8.12 -22.09 -5.39
N ILE A 151 8.92 -21.98 -4.33
CA ILE A 151 10.23 -21.33 -4.38
C ILE A 151 11.28 -22.39 -4.06
N ASP A 152 12.14 -22.68 -5.03
CA ASP A 152 13.33 -23.51 -4.84
C ASP A 152 14.29 -22.76 -3.90
N PRO A 153 14.53 -23.25 -2.67
CA PRO A 153 15.36 -22.56 -1.69
C PRO A 153 16.81 -22.40 -2.13
N GLN A 154 17.28 -23.15 -3.13
CA GLN A 154 18.69 -23.17 -3.51
C GLN A 154 19.10 -22.02 -4.44
N GLN A 155 18.14 -21.29 -5.03
CA GLN A 155 18.47 -20.25 -6.02
C GLN A 155 18.73 -18.86 -5.42
N ASP A 156 18.20 -18.56 -4.23
CA ASP A 156 18.34 -17.25 -3.55
C ASP A 156 19.43 -17.26 -2.44
N CYS A 157 20.11 -18.39 -2.18
CA CYS A 157 21.14 -18.49 -1.13
C CYS A 157 22.57 -18.12 -1.56
N GLU A 158 22.86 -18.00 -2.86
CA GLU A 158 24.24 -17.81 -3.36
C GLU A 158 24.67 -16.34 -3.58
N GLU A 159 23.74 -15.38 -3.57
CA GLU A 159 24.12 -13.96 -3.66
C GLU A 159 24.17 -13.33 -2.27
N ALA A 160 25.39 -13.31 -1.76
CA ALA A 160 25.79 -12.81 -0.45
C ALA A 160 25.02 -11.57 0.01
N TYR A 161 24.48 -11.69 1.20
CA TYR A 161 24.05 -10.60 2.07
C TYR A 161 25.25 -9.67 2.32
N GLU A 162 25.40 -8.61 1.53
CA GLU A 162 26.19 -7.45 1.95
C GLU A 162 25.23 -6.49 2.67
N PRO A 163 25.32 -6.39 4.01
CA PRO A 163 24.54 -5.40 4.73
C PRO A 163 25.14 -4.03 4.44
N TYR A 164 24.51 -3.27 3.56
CA TYR A 164 24.69 -1.82 3.51
C TYR A 164 23.78 -1.21 4.58
N TRP A 165 24.24 -1.24 5.82
CA TRP A 165 23.90 -0.23 6.82
C TRP A 165 25.16 0.55 7.18
#